data_AF-O49791-F1
#
_entry.id   AF-O49791-F1
#
_cell.length_a   1.000
_cell.length_b   1.000
_cell.length_c   1.000
_cell.angle_alpha   90.00
_cell.angle_beta   90.00
_cell.angle_gamma   90.00
#
_symmetry.space_group_name_H-M   'P 1'
#
loop_
_entity.id
_entity.type
_entity.pdbx_description
1 polymer ?
#
loop_
_entity_poly.entity_id
_entity_poly.type
_entity_poly.pdbx_seq_one_letter_code
_entity_poly.pdbx_strand_id
1 'polypeptide(L)' 'LRWTNYLRPDIKRGRFSPDEEQTILNLHSVLGNKWSTIANQLPGR' A
#
# COMPACT_ATOMS: atom_id res chain seq x y z
N LEU A 1 -14.18 5.05 6.77
CA LEU A 1 -14.08 4.84 8.23
C LEU A 1 -12.84 3.98 8.51
N ARG A 2 -11.80 4.51 9.16
CA ARG A 2 -10.49 3.83 9.33
C ARG A 2 -10.52 2.62 10.28
N TRP A 3 -11.56 2.47 11.10
CA TRP A 3 -11.64 1.41 12.13
C TRP A 3 -11.72 -0.01 11.54
N THR A 4 -12.29 -0.18 10.34
CA THR A 4 -12.34 -1.49 9.67
C THR A 4 -10.97 -1.99 9.21
N ASN A 5 -10.01 -1.10 8.93
CA ASN A 5 -8.61 -1.48 8.66
C ASN A 5 -7.90 -2.00 9.93
N TYR A 6 -8.41 -1.71 11.13
CA TYR A 6 -7.78 -2.21 12.35
C TYR A 6 -8.10 -3.68 12.63
N LEU A 7 -9.15 -4.22 11.99
CA LEU A 7 -9.70 -5.55 12.26
C LEU A 7 -9.30 -6.62 11.22
N ARG A 8 -8.62 -6.24 10.13
CA ARG A 8 -8.14 -7.21 9.13
C ARG A 8 -6.78 -7.79 9.54
N PRO A 9 -6.69 -9.08 9.90
CA PRO A 9 -5.41 -9.72 10.26
C PRO A 9 -4.45 -9.82 9.06
N ASP A 10 -4.97 -9.68 7.84
CA ASP A 10 -4.21 -9.76 6.58
C ASP A 10 -3.43 -8.47 6.25
N ILE A 11 -3.68 -7.37 6.98
CA ILE A 11 -2.97 -6.10 6.76
C ILE A 11 -1.59 -6.18 7.39
N LYS A 12 -0.55 -6.23 6.57
CA LYS A 12 0.84 -6.18 7.03
C LYS A 12 1.13 -4.79 7.59
N ARG A 13 1.39 -4.70 8.89
CA ARG A 13 1.74 -3.45 9.60
C ARG A 13 3.24 -3.20 9.74
N GLY A 14 4.07 -4.07 9.16
CA GLY A 14 5.52 -3.99 9.22
C GLY A 14 6.12 -2.97 8.24
N ARG A 15 7.46 -2.95 8.15
CA ARG A 15 8.17 -2.23 7.07
C ARG A 15 7.74 -2.77 5.72
N PHE A 16 7.80 -1.93 4.69
CA PHE A 16 7.66 -2.40 3.32
C PHE A 16 8.85 -3.29 2.97
N SER A 17 8.60 -4.36 2.23
CA SER A 17 9.67 -5.10 1.59
C SER A 17 10.30 -4.25 0.47
N PRO A 18 11.55 -4.52 0.07
CA PRO A 18 12.20 -3.79 -1.01
C PRO A 18 11.40 -3.80 -2.33
N ASP A 19 10.67 -4.89 -2.58
CA ASP A 19 9.78 -5.06 -3.73
C ASP A 19 8.56 -4.12 -3.66
N GLU A 20 7.92 -4.03 -2.48
CA GLU A 20 6.82 -3.10 -2.23
C GLU A 20 7.30 -1.65 -2.38
N GLU A 21 8.49 -1.31 -1.90
CA GLU A 21 9.07 0.03 -2.02
C GLU A 21 9.32 0.41 -3.48
N GLN A 22 9.92 -0.49 -4.28
CA GLN A 22 10.12 -0.27 -5.70
C GLN A 22 8.80 -0.08 -6.45
N THR A 23 7.79 -0.89 -6.11
CA THR A 23 6.45 -0.80 -6.70
C THR A 23 5.78 0.53 -6.34
N ILE A 24 5.87 0.97 -5.08
CA ILE A 24 5.35 2.27 -4.63
C ILE A 24 6.04 3.41 -5.38
N LEU A 25 7.37 3.38 -5.51
CA LEU A 25 8.12 4.42 -6.21
C LEU A 25 7.75 4.48 -7.70
N ASN A 26 7.65 3.33 -8.37
CA ASN A 26 7.26 3.24 -9.77
C ASN A 26 5.82 3.74 -9.98
N LEU A 27 4.88 3.24 -9.18
CA LEU A 27 3.48 3.67 -9.26
C LEU A 27 3.31 5.14 -8.90
N HIS A 28 4.05 5.67 -7.93
CA HIS A 28 4.03 7.09 -7.61
C HIS A 28 4.60 7.94 -8.76
N SER A 29 5.65 7.46 -9.44
CA SER A 29 6.18 8.14 -10.64
C SER A 29 5.16 8.18 -11.79
N VAL A 30 4.32 7.14 -11.93
CA VAL A 30 3.33 7.05 -13.01
C VAL A 30 2.02 7.75 -12.66
N LEU A 31 1.53 7.55 -11.45
CA LEU A 31 0.19 7.98 -11.00
C LEU A 31 0.21 9.30 -10.21
N GLY A 32 1.38 9.73 -9.73
CA GLY A 32 1.54 10.86 -8.83
C GLY A 32 0.93 10.59 -7.46
N ASN A 33 0.29 11.62 -6.89
CA ASN A 33 -0.21 11.62 -5.52
C ASN A 33 -1.56 10.86 -5.35
N LYS A 34 -1.67 9.67 -5.96
CA LYS A 34 -2.87 8.80 -5.96
C LYS A 34 -2.70 7.61 -5.02
N TRP A 35 -2.45 7.89 -3.74
CA TRP A 35 -2.17 6.87 -2.73
C TRP A 35 -3.22 5.76 -2.61
N SER A 36 -4.51 6.08 -2.80
CA SER A 36 -5.57 5.06 -2.78
C SER A 36 -5.41 4.02 -3.89
N THR A 37 -4.99 4.44 -5.09
CA THR A 37 -4.73 3.53 -6.22
C THR A 37 -3.46 2.73 -6.01
N ILE A 38 -2.41 3.37 -5.45
CA ILE A 38 -1.14 2.71 -5.14
C ILE A 38 -1.36 1.63 -4.08
N ALA A 39 -2.12 1.93 -3.01
CA ALA A 39 -2.45 0.96 -1.97
C ALA A 39 -3.24 -0.24 -2.52
N ASN A 40 -4.18 -0.01 -3.45
CA ASN A 40 -4.92 -1.10 -4.11
C ASN A 40 -4.02 -2.04 -4.94
N GLN A 41 -2.83 -1.59 -5.38
CA GLN A 41 -1.85 -2.41 -6.10
C GLN A 41 -0.92 -3.18 -5.17
N LEU A 42 -0.98 -2.94 -3.85
CA LEU A 42 -0.19 -3.64 -2.84
C LEU A 42 -1.09 -4.66 -2.12
N PRO A 43 -1.13 -5.93 -2.56
CA PRO A 43 -1.96 -6.94 -1.92
C PRO A 43 -1.54 -7.14 -0.45
N GLY A 44 -2.50 -7.00 0.47
CA GLY A 44 -2.28 -7.12 1.91
C GLY A 44 -1.86 -5.82 2.63
N ARG A 45 -2.04 -4.65 2.00
CA ARG A 45 -1.81 -3.30 2.57
C ARG A 45 -3.03 -2.39 2.45
#